data_AF-A0A3R9UDB4-F1
#
_entry.id   AF-A0A3R9UDB4-F1
#
_cell.length_a   1.000
_cell.length_b   1.000
_cell.length_c   1.000
_cell.angle_alpha   90.00
_cell.angle_beta   90.00
_cell.angle_gamma   90.00
#
_symmetry.space_group_name_H-M   'P 1'
#
loop_
_entity.id
_entity.type
_entity.pdbx_description
1 polymer ?
#
loop_
_entity_poly.entity_id
_entity_poly.type
_entity_poly.pdbx_seq_one_letter_code
_entity_poly.pdbx_strand_id
1 'polypeptide(L)'
;METIITAVIAAIAAVSGGLIGRSAGLKTAQLTTEAARAATHYATQRDTIVEFLAAADREMTLAWEAEAGRADHTGYAHTRAQDEAHLTSRRALTLIELTNAPEVGAQAHAVLVGLRRARAAKDWEPFKAARARLISTARNHLDAL
;
A
#
# COMPACT_ATOMS: atom_id res chain seq x y z
N MET A 1 -6.14 2.54 -20.29
CA MET A 1 -5.37 1.40 -19.77
C MET A 1 -6.10 0.06 -19.93
N GLU A 2 -7.37 0.05 -20.35
CA GLU A 2 -8.12 -1.18 -20.67
C GLU A 2 -7.76 -1.81 -22.03
N THR A 3 -7.26 -1.03 -22.98
CA THR A 3 -7.07 -1.48 -24.37
C THR A 3 -5.90 -2.44 -24.60
N ILE A 4 -4.90 -2.45 -23.70
CA ILE A 4 -3.69 -3.28 -23.90
C ILE A 4 -3.94 -4.72 -23.46
N ILE A 5 -4.68 -4.93 -22.37
CA ILE A 5 -4.93 -6.27 -21.80
C ILE A 5 -5.86 -7.08 -22.74
N THR A 6 -6.89 -6.45 -23.30
CA THR A 6 -7.82 -7.11 -24.23
C THR A 6 -7.15 -7.52 -25.55
N ALA A 7 -6.21 -6.71 -26.05
CA ALA A 7 -5.47 -7.01 -27.28
C ALA A 7 -4.50 -8.19 -27.10
N VAL A 8 -3.89 -8.34 -25.92
CA VAL A 8 -2.98 -9.45 -25.61
C VAL A 8 -3.74 -10.77 -25.53
N ILE A 9 -4.95 -10.78 -24.95
CA ILE A 9 -5.78 -11.98 -24.85
C ILE A 9 -6.28 -12.45 -26.24
N ALA A 10 -6.67 -11.51 -27.12
CA ALA A 10 -7.12 -11.82 -28.47
C ALA A 10 -6.00 -12.42 -29.35
N ALA A 11 -4.75 -11.97 -29.18
CA ALA A 11 -3.60 -12.48 -29.92
C ALA A 11 -3.24 -13.93 -29.54
N ILE A 12 -3.46 -14.32 -28.28
CA ILE A 12 -3.16 -15.68 -27.77
C ILE A 12 -4.14 -16.73 -28.35
N ALA A 13 -5.39 -16.34 -28.61
CA ALA A 13 -6.41 -17.24 -29.16
C ALA A 13 -6.12 -17.68 -30.61
N ALA A 14 -5.46 -16.84 -31.42
CA ALA A 14 -5.24 -17.10 -32.85
C ALA A 14 -4.08 -18.09 -33.13
N VAL A 15 -3.19 -18.34 -32.18
CA VAL A 15 -1.92 -19.09 -32.42
C VAL A 15 -2.05 -20.61 -32.19
N SER A 16 -3.15 -21.09 -31.63
CA SER A 16 -3.29 -22.48 -31.13
C SER A 16 -3.70 -23.53 -32.17
N GLY A 17 -3.27 -23.37 -33.42
CA GLY A 17 -3.45 -24.35 -34.49
C GLY A 17 -2.42 -25.50 -34.45
N GLY A 18 -2.70 -26.56 -33.68
CA GLY A 18 -2.01 -27.87 -33.80
C GLY A 18 -1.76 -28.57 -32.46
N LEU A 19 -1.99 -29.89 -32.40
CA LEU A 19 -2.01 -30.69 -31.15
C LEU A 19 -0.71 -30.64 -30.32
N ILE A 20 0.45 -30.43 -30.95
CA ILE A 20 1.76 -30.25 -30.28
C ILE A 20 2.00 -28.77 -29.90
N GLY A 21 1.49 -27.83 -30.68
CA GLY A 21 1.46 -26.40 -30.35
C GLY A 21 0.45 -26.06 -29.25
N ARG A 22 -0.52 -26.94 -28.99
CA ARG A 22 -1.55 -26.78 -27.95
C ARG A 22 -0.96 -26.89 -26.54
N SER A 23 -0.08 -27.86 -26.28
CA SER A 23 0.55 -28.01 -24.95
C SER A 23 1.59 -26.92 -24.68
N ALA A 24 2.37 -26.53 -25.70
CA ALA A 24 3.29 -25.40 -25.61
C ALA A 24 2.53 -24.07 -25.44
N GLY A 25 1.48 -23.84 -26.21
CA GLY A 25 0.62 -22.66 -26.13
C GLY A 25 -0.14 -22.57 -24.79
N LEU A 26 -0.60 -23.70 -24.25
CA LEU A 26 -1.20 -23.76 -22.91
C LEU A 26 -0.18 -23.42 -21.81
N LYS A 27 1.05 -23.94 -21.90
CA LYS A 27 2.13 -23.62 -20.96
C LYS A 27 2.52 -22.15 -21.03
N THR A 28 2.64 -21.58 -22.23
CA THR A 28 2.91 -20.15 -22.42
C THR A 28 1.78 -19.29 -21.88
N ALA A 29 0.52 -19.61 -22.16
CA ALA A 29 -0.64 -18.87 -21.64
C ALA A 29 -0.73 -18.92 -20.10
N GLN A 30 -0.42 -20.07 -19.51
CA GLN A 30 -0.38 -20.23 -18.06
C GLN A 30 0.72 -19.38 -17.42
N LEU A 31 1.94 -19.43 -17.96
CA LEU A 31 3.06 -18.60 -17.49
C LEU A 31 2.77 -17.09 -17.61
N THR A 32 2.12 -16.65 -18.71
CA THR A 32 1.72 -15.24 -18.85
C THR A 32 0.66 -14.83 -17.85
N THR A 33 -0.25 -15.74 -17.50
CA THR A 33 -1.31 -15.47 -16.50
C THR A 33 -0.72 -15.40 -15.10
N GLU A 34 0.20 -16.31 -14.77
CA GLU A 34 0.93 -16.30 -13.49
C GLU A 34 1.76 -15.03 -13.33
N ALA A 35 2.48 -14.63 -14.38
CA ALA A 35 3.26 -13.38 -14.39
C ALA A 35 2.37 -12.14 -14.20
N ALA A 36 1.22 -12.07 -14.88
CA ALA A 36 0.26 -10.98 -14.71
C ALA A 36 -0.32 -10.93 -13.28
N ARG A 37 -0.58 -12.10 -12.68
CA ARG A 37 -1.07 -12.21 -11.30
C ARG A 37 -0.02 -11.76 -10.29
N ALA A 38 1.24 -12.18 -10.46
CA ALA A 38 2.36 -11.75 -9.63
C ALA A 38 2.59 -10.22 -9.72
N ALA A 39 2.56 -9.65 -10.93
CA ALA A 39 2.68 -8.21 -11.13
C ALA A 39 1.53 -7.42 -10.44
N THR A 40 0.30 -7.93 -10.54
CA THR A 40 -0.86 -7.33 -9.87
C THR A 40 -0.75 -7.41 -8.34
N HIS A 41 -0.28 -8.55 -7.83
CA HIS A 41 -0.05 -8.74 -6.39
C HIS A 41 1.01 -7.78 -5.85
N TYR A 42 2.16 -7.70 -6.52
CA TYR A 42 3.22 -6.75 -6.19
C TYR A 42 2.73 -5.30 -6.17
N ALA A 43 2.02 -4.88 -7.23
CA ALA A 43 1.49 -3.52 -7.34
C ALA A 43 0.52 -3.21 -6.18
N THR A 44 -0.35 -4.15 -5.86
CA THR A 44 -1.33 -4.02 -4.77
C THR A 44 -0.63 -3.86 -3.40
N GLN A 45 0.36 -4.70 -3.11
CA GLN A 45 1.12 -4.61 -1.85
C GLN A 45 1.87 -3.27 -1.74
N ARG A 46 2.58 -2.87 -2.80
CA ARG A 46 3.28 -1.58 -2.86
C ARG A 46 2.33 -0.41 -2.63
N ASP A 47 1.22 -0.37 -3.36
CA ASP A 47 0.30 0.78 -3.33
C ASP A 47 -0.38 0.92 -1.97
N THR A 48 -0.73 -0.21 -1.34
CA THR A 48 -1.30 -0.20 0.00
C THR A 48 -0.30 0.34 1.04
N ILE A 49 0.98 -0.03 0.95
CA ILE A 49 2.04 0.50 1.83
C ILE A 49 2.20 2.02 1.63
N VAL A 50 2.20 2.48 0.37
CA VAL A 50 2.32 3.91 0.04
C VAL A 50 1.12 4.70 0.57
N GLU A 51 -0.10 4.19 0.37
CA GLU A 51 -1.33 4.80 0.88
C GLU A 51 -1.30 4.91 2.41
N PHE A 52 -0.88 3.84 3.10
CA PHE A 52 -0.73 3.85 4.54
C PHE A 52 0.24 4.94 5.02
N LEU A 53 1.44 5.00 4.42
CA LEU A 53 2.46 6.00 4.76
C LEU A 53 1.96 7.42 4.52
N ALA A 54 1.33 7.68 3.38
CA ALA A 54 0.78 8.98 3.03
C ALA A 54 -0.31 9.42 4.03
N ALA A 55 -1.21 8.51 4.42
CA ALA A 55 -2.26 8.80 5.38
C ALA A 55 -1.69 9.06 6.78
N ALA A 56 -0.74 8.25 7.24
CA ALA A 56 -0.07 8.43 8.53
C ALA A 56 0.74 9.75 8.60
N ASP A 57 1.42 10.11 7.50
CA ASP A 57 2.13 11.39 7.39
C ASP A 57 1.17 12.59 7.39
N ARG A 58 0.01 12.44 6.75
CA ARG A 58 -1.04 13.46 6.77
C ARG A 58 -1.65 13.63 8.16
N GLU A 59 -1.91 12.53 8.85
CA GLU A 59 -2.35 12.52 10.25
C GLU A 59 -1.35 13.22 11.19
N MET A 60 -0.04 13.01 10.97
CA MET A 60 1.02 13.68 11.73
C MET A 60 1.07 15.18 11.41
N THR A 61 1.02 15.54 10.13
CA THR A 61 1.07 16.94 9.67
C THR A 61 -0.07 17.76 10.26
N LEU A 62 -1.31 17.27 10.17
CA LEU A 62 -2.48 17.97 10.71
C LEU A 62 -2.36 18.17 12.23
N ALA A 63 -1.91 17.14 12.96
CA ALA A 63 -1.74 17.23 14.40
C ALA A 63 -0.62 18.21 14.80
N TRP A 64 0.46 18.26 14.03
CA TRP A 64 1.55 19.22 14.24
C TRP A 64 1.13 20.66 13.89
N GLU A 65 0.37 20.87 12.82
CA GLU A 65 -0.17 22.18 12.44
C GLU A 65 -1.12 22.73 13.50
N ALA A 66 -1.98 21.88 14.07
CA ALA A 66 -2.86 22.22 15.18
C ALA A 66 -2.05 22.63 16.42
N GLU A 67 -1.01 21.86 16.77
CA GLU A 67 -0.12 22.18 17.89
C GLU A 67 0.63 23.49 17.69
N ALA A 68 1.09 23.77 16.47
CA ALA A 68 1.79 25.00 16.13
C ALA A 68 0.86 26.23 16.00
N GLY A 69 -0.46 26.07 16.22
CA GLY A 69 -1.44 27.15 16.06
C GLY A 69 -1.61 27.63 14.61
N ARG A 70 -1.20 26.81 13.63
CA ARG A 70 -1.24 27.15 12.19
C ARG A 70 -2.56 26.75 11.52
N ALA A 71 -3.40 25.99 12.21
CA ALA A 71 -4.71 25.59 11.75
C ALA A 71 -5.78 25.93 12.79
N ASP A 72 -6.96 26.32 12.32
CA ASP A 72 -8.16 26.33 13.16
C ASP A 72 -8.57 24.87 13.43
N HIS A 73 -7.99 24.32 14.50
CA HIS A 73 -8.22 22.94 14.93
C HIS A 73 -9.64 22.71 15.49
N THR A 74 -10.42 23.77 15.67
CA THR A 74 -11.83 23.71 16.06
C THR A 74 -12.78 23.81 14.86
N GLY A 75 -12.24 24.17 13.69
CA GLY A 75 -12.99 24.28 12.45
C GLY A 75 -13.33 22.92 11.85
N TYR A 76 -14.56 22.79 11.33
CA TYR A 76 -15.07 21.57 10.71
C TYR A 76 -14.13 20.97 9.66
N ALA A 77 -13.49 21.80 8.84
CA ALA A 77 -12.58 21.35 7.78
C ALA A 77 -11.34 20.63 8.33
N HIS A 78 -10.79 21.09 9.45
CA HIS A 78 -9.61 20.47 10.07
C HIS A 78 -9.98 19.12 10.71
N THR A 79 -11.06 19.09 11.49
CA THR A 79 -11.57 17.86 12.11
C THR A 79 -11.87 16.82 11.04
N ARG A 80 -12.55 17.20 9.96
CA ARG A 80 -12.84 16.31 8.84
C ARG A 80 -11.57 15.76 8.17
N ALA A 81 -10.58 16.61 7.93
CA ALA A 81 -9.32 16.17 7.33
C ALA A 81 -8.56 15.18 8.24
N GLN A 82 -8.63 15.37 9.56
CA GLN A 82 -8.04 14.47 10.53
C GLN A 82 -8.77 13.11 10.57
N ASP A 83 -10.10 13.12 10.57
CA ASP A 83 -10.91 11.90 10.53
C ASP A 83 -10.70 11.13 9.22
N GLU A 84 -10.66 11.82 8.08
CA GLU A 84 -10.37 11.20 6.78
C GLU A 84 -8.98 10.55 6.78
N ALA A 85 -7.95 11.25 7.24
CA ALA A 85 -6.59 10.69 7.32
C ALA A 85 -6.52 9.49 8.28
N HIS A 86 -7.22 9.55 9.42
CA HIS A 86 -7.32 8.46 10.37
C HIS A 86 -8.01 7.23 9.78
N LEU A 87 -9.14 7.42 9.11
CA LEU A 87 -9.86 6.31 8.47
C LEU A 87 -9.03 5.67 7.36
N THR A 88 -8.33 6.46 6.54
CA THR A 88 -7.47 5.97 5.47
C THR A 88 -6.30 5.16 6.03
N SER A 89 -5.60 5.64 7.06
CA SER A 89 -4.46 4.91 7.65
C SER A 89 -4.90 3.58 8.27
N ARG A 90 -6.08 3.54 8.88
CA ARG A 90 -6.67 2.31 9.45
C ARG A 90 -7.10 1.31 8.38
N ARG A 91 -7.73 1.77 7.30
CA ARG A 91 -8.12 0.91 6.17
C ARG A 91 -6.90 0.33 5.48
N ALA A 92 -5.89 1.16 5.21
CA ALA A 92 -4.65 0.72 4.60
C ALA A 92 -3.90 -0.27 5.51
N LEU A 93 -3.90 -0.08 6.84
CA LEU A 93 -3.34 -1.07 7.77
C LEU A 93 -4.02 -2.43 7.63
N THR A 94 -5.35 -2.48 7.62
CA THR A 94 -6.08 -3.75 7.44
C THR A 94 -5.71 -4.42 6.11
N LEU A 95 -5.58 -3.65 5.04
CA LEU A 95 -5.14 -4.20 3.75
C LEU A 95 -3.69 -4.69 3.80
N ILE A 96 -2.77 -3.99 4.48
CA ILE A 96 -1.39 -4.47 4.69
C ILE A 96 -1.41 -5.80 5.43
N GLU A 97 -2.16 -5.91 6.53
CA GLU A 97 -2.25 -7.14 7.33
C GLU A 97 -2.82 -8.33 6.53
N LEU A 98 -3.65 -8.08 5.52
CA LEU A 98 -4.24 -9.11 4.66
C LEU A 98 -3.36 -9.50 3.46
N THR A 99 -2.59 -8.56 2.93
CA THR A 99 -1.91 -8.72 1.64
C THR A 99 -0.40 -8.81 1.74
N ASN A 100 0.21 -8.32 2.82
CA ASN A 100 1.66 -8.28 2.98
C ASN A 100 2.15 -9.31 4.02
N ALA A 101 3.46 -9.47 4.12
CA ALA A 101 4.08 -10.27 5.17
C ALA A 101 3.71 -9.75 6.58
N PRO A 102 3.59 -10.63 7.59
CA PRO A 102 3.24 -10.26 8.96
C PRO A 102 4.14 -9.17 9.56
N GLU A 103 5.42 -9.17 9.21
CA GLU A 103 6.40 -8.19 9.68
C GLU A 103 6.09 -6.78 9.18
N VAL A 104 5.59 -6.64 7.94
CA VAL A 104 5.16 -5.34 7.39
C VAL A 104 3.95 -4.83 8.16
N GLY A 105 2.97 -5.69 8.43
CA GLY A 105 1.79 -5.37 9.24
C GLY A 105 2.17 -4.92 10.65
N ALA A 106 3.09 -5.65 11.31
CA ALA A 106 3.59 -5.29 12.64
C ALA A 106 4.29 -3.91 12.66
N GLN A 107 5.10 -3.60 11.65
CA GLN A 107 5.73 -2.28 11.55
C GLN A 107 4.70 -1.17 11.24
N ALA A 108 3.71 -1.42 10.38
CA ALA A 108 2.63 -0.47 10.11
C ALA A 108 1.80 -0.20 11.38
N HIS A 109 1.50 -1.23 12.17
CA HIS A 109 0.88 -1.05 13.48
C HIS A 109 1.74 -0.18 14.41
N ALA A 110 3.05 -0.41 14.46
CA ALA A 110 3.99 0.38 15.26
C ALA A 110 4.01 1.86 14.85
N VAL A 111 3.80 2.18 13.57
CA VAL A 111 3.65 3.57 13.09
C VAL A 111 2.43 4.23 13.72
N LEU A 112 1.26 3.58 13.74
CA LEU A 112 0.06 4.15 14.35
C LEU A 112 0.18 4.29 15.87
N VAL A 113 0.86 3.34 16.53
CA VAL A 113 1.18 3.46 17.96
C VAL A 113 2.12 4.65 18.22
N GLY A 114 3.15 4.80 17.39
CA GLY A 114 4.08 5.93 17.42
C GLY A 114 3.36 7.26 17.24
N LEU A 115 2.45 7.35 16.27
CA LEU A 115 1.62 8.52 16.02
C LEU A 115 0.75 8.89 17.24
N ARG A 116 0.08 7.91 17.85
CA ARG A 116 -0.76 8.14 19.05
C ARG A 116 0.09 8.65 20.21
N ARG A 117 1.25 8.03 20.46
CA ARG A 117 2.19 8.46 21.50
C ARG A 117 2.72 9.87 21.22
N ALA A 118 3.06 10.16 19.97
CA ALA A 118 3.56 11.46 19.57
C ALA A 118 2.54 12.58 19.81
N ARG A 119 1.26 12.36 19.48
CA ARG A 119 0.18 13.32 19.75
C ARG A 119 0.01 13.62 21.24
N ALA A 120 0.20 12.61 22.09
CA ALA A 120 0.04 12.72 23.54
C ALA A 120 1.25 13.38 24.22
N ALA A 121 2.48 12.99 23.83
CA ALA A 121 3.70 13.43 24.46
C ALA A 121 4.35 14.66 23.79
N LYS A 122 3.83 15.09 22.63
CA LYS A 122 4.43 16.13 21.77
C LYS A 122 5.85 15.81 21.30
N ASP A 123 6.14 14.52 21.20
CA ASP A 123 7.41 13.98 20.71
C ASP A 123 7.17 13.14 19.46
N TRP A 124 7.65 13.65 18.32
CA TRP A 124 7.45 13.02 17.01
C TRP A 124 8.53 12.00 16.64
N GLU A 125 9.59 11.87 17.43
CA GLU A 125 10.69 10.93 17.13
C GLU A 125 10.26 9.46 17.11
N PRO A 126 9.43 8.97 18.05
CA PRO A 126 8.93 7.59 18.00
C PRO A 126 8.16 7.27 16.71
N PHE A 127 7.37 8.24 16.22
CA PHE A 127 6.66 8.11 14.94
C PHE A 127 7.63 8.04 13.76
N LYS A 128 8.58 8.97 13.66
CA LYS A 128 9.59 8.99 12.59
C LYS A 128 10.42 7.71 12.57
N ALA A 129 10.84 7.23 13.74
CA ALA A 129 11.59 5.98 13.87
C ALA A 129 10.78 4.77 13.43
N ALA A 130 9.50 4.68 13.81
CA ALA A 130 8.62 3.60 13.36
C ALA A 130 8.39 3.66 11.84
N ARG A 131 8.20 4.86 11.29
CA ARG A 131 8.03 5.09 9.84
C ARG A 131 9.25 4.64 9.06
N ALA A 132 10.45 4.98 9.53
CA ALA A 132 11.71 4.56 8.90
C ALA A 132 11.87 3.04 8.90
N ARG A 133 11.52 2.37 10.02
CA ARG A 133 11.53 0.91 10.10
C ARG A 133 10.55 0.28 9.12
N LEU A 134 9.32 0.77 9.04
CA LEU A 134 8.34 0.28 8.07
C LEU A 134 8.85 0.41 6.64
N ILE A 135 9.44 1.55 6.26
CA ILE A 135 10.00 1.73 4.91
C ILE A 135 11.08 0.69 4.61
N SER A 136 11.97 0.44 5.57
CA SER A 136 13.02 -0.58 5.40
C SER A 136 12.44 -1.99 5.26
N THR A 137 11.49 -2.36 6.13
CA THR A 137 10.85 -3.69 6.09
C THR A 137 10.04 -3.88 4.83
N ALA A 138 9.29 -2.86 4.40
CA ALA A 138 8.51 -2.88 3.18
C ALA A 138 9.38 -3.05 1.93
N ARG A 139 10.53 -2.35 1.85
CA ARG A 139 11.47 -2.53 0.74
C ARG A 139 11.97 -3.96 0.66
N ASN A 140 12.47 -4.50 1.77
CA ASN A 140 12.96 -5.88 1.81
C ASN A 140 11.86 -6.90 1.46
N HIS A 141 10.62 -6.65 1.88
CA HIS A 141 9.49 -7.50 1.52
C HIS A 141 9.21 -7.45 0.02
N LEU A 142 9.15 -6.25 -0.56
CA LEU A 142 8.83 -6.04 -1.97
C LEU A 142 9.94 -6.56 -2.90
N ASP A 143 11.20 -6.49 -2.49
CA ASP A 143 12.34 -7.02 -3.25
C ASP A 143 12.37 -8.56 -3.26
N ALA A 144 11.63 -9.22 -2.36
CA ALA A 144 11.56 -10.67 -2.24
C ALA A 144 10.40 -11.32 -3.03
N LEU A 145 9.58 -10.53 -3.72
CA LEU A 145 8.43 -10.96 -4.52
C LEU A 145 8.79 -11.16 -6.00
#